data_AF-A0A821JD58-F1
#
_entry.id   AF-A0A821JD58-F1
#
_cell.length_a   1.000
_cell.length_b   1.000
_cell.length_c   1.000
_cell.angle_alpha   90.00
_cell.angle_beta   90.00
_cell.angle_gamma   90.00
#
_symmetry.space_group_name_H-M   'P 1'
#
loop_
_entity.id
_entity.type
_entity.pdbx_description
1 polymer ?
#
loop_
_entity_poly.entity_id
_entity_poly.type
_entity_poly.pdbx_seq_one_letter_code
_entity_poly.pdbx_strand_id
1 'polypeptide(L)'
;VPEMCQKIICGLNALTIGRTLPCDCDPTGSLNTQCDPIGGQCRCKPYVMGTKCHLCVPGSYYFSPDGCTKCNCHNMGALNNLCDVAAGACYC
;
A
#
# COMPACT_ATOMS: atom_id res chain seq x y z
N VAL A 1 -2.52 -24.77 0.33
CA VAL A 1 -2.78 -24.26 -1.03
C VAL A 1 -1.55 -24.61 -1.86
N PRO A 2 -1.65 -25.50 -2.87
CA PRO A 2 -0.47 -26.11 -3.46
C PRO A 2 0.25 -25.15 -4.43
N GLU A 3 1.59 -25.20 -4.45
CA GLU A 3 2.55 -24.39 -5.21
C GLU A 3 2.48 -24.55 -6.76
N MET A 4 1.32 -24.94 -7.30
CA MET A 4 1.11 -25.11 -8.75
C MET A 4 0.60 -23.83 -9.43
N CYS A 5 0.08 -22.86 -8.67
CA CYS A 5 -0.47 -21.62 -9.23
C CYS A 5 0.60 -20.53 -9.52
N GLN A 6 1.84 -20.70 -9.02
CA GLN A 6 2.86 -19.64 -9.09
C GLN A 6 3.54 -19.48 -10.46
N LYS A 7 3.43 -20.45 -11.37
CA LYS A 7 4.09 -20.41 -12.69
C LYS A 7 3.15 -20.11 -13.86
N ILE A 8 1.83 -20.21 -13.67
CA ILE A 8 0.85 -20.04 -14.77
C ILE A 8 0.48 -18.57 -14.96
N ILE A 9 0.43 -17.78 -13.88
CA ILE A 9 0.06 -16.34 -13.92
C ILE A 9 1.16 -15.49 -14.57
N CYS A 10 2.43 -15.85 -14.39
CA CYS A 10 3.57 -15.14 -15.01
C CYS A 10 3.95 -15.65 -16.42
N GLY A 11 3.39 -16.79 -16.86
CA GLY A 11 3.93 -17.56 -17.99
C GLY A 11 3.09 -17.60 -19.27
N LEU A 12 1.78 -17.31 -19.22
CA LEU A 12 0.92 -17.56 -20.38
C LEU A 12 1.03 -16.52 -21.52
N ASN A 13 1.91 -15.51 -21.42
CA ASN A 13 2.06 -14.52 -22.49
C ASN A 13 3.39 -13.72 -22.49
N ALA A 14 4.46 -14.21 -21.86
CA ALA A 14 5.76 -13.53 -21.87
C ALA A 14 6.41 -13.38 -23.26
N LEU A 15 5.91 -14.06 -24.31
CA LEU A 15 6.45 -14.00 -25.67
C LEU A 15 5.59 -13.28 -26.71
N THR A 16 4.34 -12.89 -26.43
CA THR A 16 3.43 -12.42 -27.50
C THR A 16 2.75 -11.07 -27.27
N ILE A 17 2.77 -10.52 -26.06
CA ILE A 17 2.28 -9.16 -25.80
C ILE A 17 3.20 -8.55 -24.75
N GLY A 18 4.03 -7.57 -25.14
CA GLY A 18 4.98 -6.88 -24.26
C GLY A 18 4.31 -6.08 -23.14
N ARG A 19 3.68 -6.77 -22.20
CA ARG A 19 3.09 -6.22 -20.98
C ARG A 19 3.45 -7.11 -19.81
N THR A 20 4.74 -7.11 -19.46
CA THR A 20 5.04 -7.07 -18.02
C THR A 20 4.51 -5.71 -17.58
N LEU A 21 3.44 -5.65 -16.80
CA LEU A 21 3.07 -4.37 -16.21
C LEU A 21 4.20 -4.07 -15.21
N PRO A 22 5.06 -3.06 -15.46
CA PRO A 22 6.15 -2.78 -14.55
C PRO A 22 5.56 -2.50 -13.17
N CYS A 23 6.24 -2.99 -12.12
CA CYS A 23 5.87 -2.69 -10.75
C CYS A 23 5.87 -1.17 -10.56
N ASP A 24 4.68 -0.58 -10.43
CA ASP A 24 4.50 0.86 -10.27
C ASP A 24 4.42 1.20 -8.77
N CYS A 25 5.44 0.75 -8.02
CA CYS A 25 5.53 0.99 -6.59
C CYS A 25 5.90 2.45 -6.32
N ASP A 26 5.13 3.12 -5.47
CA ASP A 26 5.40 4.48 -5.04
C ASP A 26 6.71 4.51 -4.22
N PRO A 27 7.75 5.24 -4.64
CA PRO A 27 9.06 5.21 -3.96
C PRO A 27 9.02 5.86 -2.57
N THR A 28 8.02 6.70 -2.28
CA THR A 28 7.84 7.34 -0.97
C THR A 28 7.24 6.36 0.02
N GLY A 29 6.20 5.62 -0.39
CA GLY A 29 5.47 4.69 0.48
C GLY A 29 5.91 3.23 0.43
N SER A 30 6.70 2.83 -0.57
CA SER A 30 7.22 1.46 -0.71
C SER A 30 8.61 1.31 -0.09
N LEU A 31 8.91 0.09 0.38
CA LEU A 31 10.24 -0.30 0.86
C LEU A 31 11.19 -0.57 -0.30
N ASN A 32 10.66 -0.95 -1.47
CA ASN A 32 11.43 -1.21 -2.66
C ASN A 32 10.54 -1.15 -3.91
N THR A 33 11.17 -1.05 -5.08
CA THR A 33 10.49 -1.06 -6.39
C THR A 33 10.09 -2.47 -6.86
N GLN A 34 10.41 -3.50 -6.09
CA GLN A 34 10.02 -4.88 -6.35
C GLN A 34 8.60 -5.13 -5.84
N CYS A 35 7.72 -5.60 -6.71
CA CYS A 35 6.38 -6.05 -6.39
C CYS A 35 6.27 -7.58 -6.47
N ASP A 36 5.28 -8.13 -5.78
CA ASP A 36 5.02 -9.56 -5.79
C ASP A 36 4.72 -10.03 -7.23
N PRO A 37 5.39 -11.09 -7.73
CA PRO A 37 5.13 -11.61 -9.06
C PRO A 37 3.69 -12.08 -9.24
N ILE A 38 2.97 -12.33 -8.14
CA ILE A 38 1.59 -12.77 -8.11
C ILE A 38 0.74 -11.62 -7.55
N GLY A 39 0.00 -10.96 -8.44
CA GLY A 39 -0.90 -9.87 -8.08
C GLY A 39 -0.25 -8.48 -8.01
N GLY A 40 1.07 -8.35 -8.19
CA GLY A 40 1.74 -7.06 -8.34
C GLY A 40 1.75 -6.20 -7.08
N GLN A 41 1.64 -6.82 -5.89
CA GLN A 41 1.60 -6.10 -4.62
C GLN A 41 3.00 -5.63 -4.21
N CYS A 42 3.19 -4.32 -4.07
CA CYS A 42 4.41 -3.73 -3.56
C CYS A 42 4.56 -3.94 -2.04
N ARG A 43 5.80 -3.98 -1.56
CA ARG A 43 6.09 -4.03 -0.12
C ARG A 43 5.99 -2.63 0.47
N CYS A 44 4.91 -2.35 1.19
CA CYS A 44 4.65 -1.01 1.75
C CYS A 44 5.37 -0.76 3.08
N LYS A 45 5.68 0.50 3.34
CA LYS A 45 6.17 1.01 4.63
C LYS A 45 5.08 0.94 5.71
N PRO A 46 5.44 1.14 7.00
CA PRO A 46 4.46 1.15 8.08
C PRO A 46 3.31 2.13 7.82
N TYR A 47 2.10 1.68 8.09
CA TYR A 47 0.86 2.47 7.96
C TYR A 47 0.55 2.96 6.53
N VAL A 48 1.15 2.33 5.51
CA VAL A 48 0.88 2.56 4.09
C VAL A 48 0.19 1.33 3.49
N MET A 49 -0.73 1.53 2.56
CA MET A 49 -1.52 0.50 1.89
C MET A 49 -1.74 0.77 0.39
N GLY A 50 -2.39 -0.19 -0.26
CA GLY A 50 -2.63 -0.22 -1.71
C GLY A 50 -1.60 -1.07 -2.45
N THR A 51 -1.94 -1.49 -3.66
CA THR A 51 -1.04 -2.31 -4.51
C THR A 51 0.26 -1.59 -4.82
N LYS A 52 0.20 -0.26 -4.94
CA LYS A 52 1.33 0.64 -5.22
C LYS A 52 1.93 1.33 -3.99
N CYS A 53 1.39 1.11 -2.79
CA CYS A 53 1.82 1.81 -1.57
C CYS A 53 1.67 3.34 -1.60
N HIS A 54 0.63 3.83 -2.25
CA HIS A 54 0.35 5.27 -2.42
C HIS A 54 -0.70 5.84 -1.43
N LEU A 55 -1.26 5.01 -0.54
CA LEU A 55 -2.35 5.41 0.36
C LEU A 55 -1.95 5.15 1.82
N CYS A 56 -2.35 6.04 2.72
CA CYS A 56 -2.27 5.77 4.15
C CYS A 56 -3.38 4.79 4.58
N VAL A 57 -3.09 3.92 5.54
CA VAL A 57 -4.13 3.08 6.15
C VAL A 57 -5.20 3.94 6.84
N PRO A 58 -6.46 3.49 6.93
CA PRO A 58 -7.45 4.18 7.74
C PRO A 58 -6.96 4.34 9.18
N GLY A 59 -7.02 5.56 9.72
CA GLY A 59 -6.46 5.88 11.04
C GLY A 59 -4.96 6.22 11.02
N SER A 60 -4.39 6.52 9.86
CA SER A 60 -3.13 7.25 9.74
C SER A 60 -3.26 8.46 8.81
N TYR A 61 -2.36 9.42 8.99
CA TYR A 61 -2.28 10.68 8.25
C TYR A 61 -0.82 10.96 7.87
N TYR A 62 -0.62 11.98 7.03
CA TYR A 62 0.70 12.48 6.65
C TYR A 62 1.58 11.44 5.94
N PHE A 63 1.41 11.35 4.61
CA PHE A 63 2.23 10.49 3.75
C PHE A 63 3.63 11.09 3.58
N SER A 64 4.64 10.37 4.05
CA SER A 64 6.05 10.79 4.05
C SER A 64 6.98 9.65 3.63
N PRO A 65 8.26 9.94 3.36
CA PRO A 65 9.26 8.92 3.03
C PRO A 65 9.44 7.85 4.10
N ASP A 66 9.00 8.09 5.34
CA ASP A 66 9.02 7.11 6.43
C ASP A 66 7.73 6.27 6.54
N GLY A 67 6.72 6.57 5.72
CA GLY A 67 5.38 5.97 5.76
C GLY A 67 4.31 6.97 6.19
N CYS A 68 3.27 6.48 6.86
CA CYS A 68 2.22 7.34 7.44
C CYS A 68 2.29 7.37 8.96
N THR A 69 1.82 8.47 9.55
CA THR A 69 1.76 8.64 10.99
C THR A 69 0.39 8.22 11.51
N LYS A 70 0.32 7.40 12.56
CA LYS A 70 -0.95 6.97 13.14
C LYS A 70 -1.70 8.14 13.79
N CYS A 71 -3.02 8.20 13.62
CA CYS A 71 -3.88 9.12 14.34
C CYS A 71 -3.83 8.81 15.85
N ASN A 72 -3.79 9.86 16.68
CA ASN A 72 -3.81 9.73 18.14
C ASN A 72 -5.03 10.48 18.71
N CYS A 73 -6.22 10.01 18.35
CA CYS A 73 -7.48 10.64 18.74
C CYS A 73 -7.91 10.17 20.14
N HIS A 74 -8.27 11.11 21.00
CA HIS A 74 -8.71 10.79 22.35
C HIS A 74 -10.17 10.37 22.36
N ASN A 75 -10.50 9.25 23.01
CA ASN A 75 -11.85 8.67 23.03
C ASN A 75 -12.93 9.58 23.66
N MET A 76 -12.52 10.54 24.48
CA MET A 76 -13.43 11.48 25.14
C MET A 76 -13.87 12.63 24.21
N GLY A 77 -13.08 12.92 23.17
CA GLY A 77 -13.30 14.08 22.30
C GLY A 77 -13.41 13.75 20.81
N ALA A 78 -13.24 12.50 20.42
CA ALA A 78 -13.33 12.05 19.05
C ALA A 78 -14.32 10.89 18.92
N LEU A 79 -15.07 10.88 17.81
CA LEU A 79 -16.03 9.83 17.48
C LEU A 79 -15.34 8.45 17.36
N ASN A 80 -14.12 8.43 16.82
CA ASN A 80 -13.31 7.23 16.63
C ASN A 80 -11.82 7.60 16.47
N ASN A 81 -10.98 6.61 16.18
CA ASN A 81 -9.54 6.80 15.90
C ASN A 81 -9.24 7.09 14.42
N LEU A 82 -10.22 7.56 13.64
CA LEU A 82 -9.98 8.07 12.30
C LEU A 82 -9.75 9.58 12.36
N CYS A 83 -8.76 10.03 11.61
CA CYS A 83 -8.45 11.44 11.43
C CYS A 83 -8.35 11.76 9.94
N ASP A 84 -8.39 13.05 9.62
CA ASP A 84 -8.17 13.55 8.27
C ASP A 84 -6.78 13.14 7.75
N VAL A 85 -6.72 12.62 6.52
CA VAL A 85 -5.49 12.04 5.95
C VAL A 85 -4.39 13.08 5.66
N ALA A 86 -4.76 14.35 5.48
CA ALA A 86 -3.83 15.43 5.20
C ALA A 86 -3.50 16.25 6.46
N ALA A 87 -4.53 16.60 7.25
CA ALA A 87 -4.40 17.45 8.42
C ALA A 87 -4.14 16.69 9.72
N GLY A 88 -4.48 15.40 9.80
CA GLY A 88 -4.41 14.63 11.05
C GLY A 88 -5.47 15.01 12.09
N ALA A 89 -6.45 15.84 11.72
CA ALA A 89 -7.51 16.30 12.61
C ALA A 89 -8.52 15.17 12.87
N CYS A 90 -8.81 14.91 14.14
CA CYS A 90 -9.80 13.89 14.54
C CYS A 90 -11.22 14.40 14.31
N TYR A 91 -12.13 13.48 13.95
CA TYR A 91 -13.55 13.79 13.86
C TYR A 91 -14.16 13.80 15.27
N CYS A 92 -14.71 14.95 15.68
CA CYS A 92 -15.35 15.15 16.98
C CYS A 92 -16.87 14.95 16.89
#